data_AF-A0A3P6SLN3-F1
#
_entry.id   AF-A0A3P6SLN3-F1
#
_cell.length_a   1.000
_cell.length_b   1.000
_cell.length_c   1.000
_cell.angle_alpha   90.00
_cell.angle_beta   90.00
_cell.angle_gamma   90.00
#
_symmetry.space_group_name_H-M   'P 1'
#
loop_
_entity.id
_entity.type
_entity.pdbx_description
1 polymer ?
#
loop_
_entity_poly.entity_id
_entity_poly.type
_entity_poly.pdbx_seq_one_letter_code
_entity_poly.pdbx_strand_id
1 'polypeptide(L)'
;MALEVPTDLAAKEEAYHARLIARDVMILNLRAIHQNNKEDREQRWKEAILTFENDLGLEEPSRESAWTFWMAFLYAGTIYTTIGYGNIACATTAGQIATIIYSMIGIPLMLLILNDLGAFLLVWVTRIACGCSDFLLFLGVRSGITKLEEDSNDKLRYTII
;
A
#
# COMPACT_ATOMS: atom_id res chain seq x y z
N MET A 1 -14.07 14.74 -10.48
CA MET A 1 -14.60 15.80 -9.58
C MET A 1 -15.95 15.41 -8.99
N ALA A 2 -16.98 15.13 -9.80
CA ALA A 2 -18.33 14.81 -9.28
C ALA A 2 -18.43 13.62 -8.30
N LEU A 3 -17.58 12.61 -8.41
CA LEU A 3 -17.64 11.41 -7.55
C LEU A 3 -16.88 11.56 -6.22
N GLU A 4 -15.82 12.37 -6.18
CA GLU A 4 -14.93 12.49 -5.01
C GLU A 4 -15.21 13.73 -4.17
N VAL A 5 -15.67 14.82 -4.80
CA VAL A 5 -15.96 16.08 -4.11
C VAL A 5 -16.95 15.93 -2.95
N PRO A 6 -18.09 15.23 -3.06
CA PRO A 6 -19.00 15.11 -1.91
C PRO A 6 -18.36 14.36 -0.74
N THR A 7 -17.60 13.30 -1.01
CA THR A 7 -16.91 12.50 0.01
C THR A 7 -15.77 13.29 0.67
N ASP A 8 -14.95 13.99 -0.12
CA ASP A 8 -13.86 14.84 0.38
C ASP A 8 -14.39 16.02 1.21
N LEU A 9 -15.47 16.66 0.78
CA LEU A 9 -16.13 17.72 1.54
C LEU A 9 -16.72 17.20 2.85
N ALA A 10 -17.41 16.06 2.83
CA ALA A 10 -17.96 15.42 4.02
C ALA A 10 -16.84 15.08 5.03
N ALA A 11 -15.74 14.48 4.56
CA ALA A 11 -14.59 14.17 5.41
C ALA A 11 -13.95 15.43 6.02
N LYS A 12 -13.84 16.52 5.24
CA LYS A 12 -13.34 17.82 5.73
C LYS A 12 -14.29 18.45 6.74
N GLU A 13 -15.59 18.35 6.53
CA GLU A 13 -16.62 18.88 7.45
C GLU A 13 -16.62 18.11 8.77
N GLU A 14 -16.54 16.77 8.73
CA GLU A 14 -16.37 15.92 9.91
C GLU A 14 -15.10 16.26 10.68
N ALA A 15 -13.95 16.38 10.01
CA ALA A 15 -12.69 16.77 10.65
C ALA A 15 -12.76 18.18 11.27
N TYR A 16 -13.46 19.12 10.62
CA TYR A 16 -13.68 20.46 11.15
C TYR A 16 -14.56 20.44 12.41
N HIS A 17 -15.65 19.68 12.41
CA HIS A 17 -16.53 19.53 13.57
C HIS A 17 -15.83 18.84 14.75
N ALA A 18 -15.07 17.77 14.51
CA ALA A 18 -14.28 17.10 15.54
C ALA A 18 -13.30 18.09 16.22
N ARG A 19 -12.61 18.91 15.43
CA ARG A 19 -11.71 19.95 15.94
C ARG A 19 -12.42 21.01 16.78
N LEU A 20 -13.61 21.45 16.38
CA LEU A 20 -14.41 22.43 17.15
C LEU A 20 -14.82 21.85 18.51
N ILE A 21 -15.34 20.62 18.52
CA ILE A 21 -15.78 19.94 19.75
C ILE A 21 -14.61 19.77 20.72
N ALA A 22 -13.48 19.25 20.25
CA ALA A 22 -12.29 19.07 21.08
C ALA A 22 -11.82 20.42 21.68
N ARG A 23 -11.84 21.50 20.89
CA ARG A 23 -11.47 22.84 21.37
C ARG A 23 -12.42 23.33 22.47
N ASP A 24 -13.71 23.13 22.30
CA ASP A 24 -14.71 23.60 23.26
C ASP A 24 -14.64 22.78 24.56
N VAL A 25 -14.41 21.47 24.49
CA VAL A 25 -14.12 20.59 25.64
C VAL A 25 -12.86 21.07 26.38
N MET A 26 -11.79 21.38 25.65
CA MET A 26 -10.57 21.93 26.23
C MET A 26 -10.85 23.22 27.00
N ILE A 27 -11.56 24.18 26.39
CA ILE A 27 -11.92 25.44 27.05
C ILE A 27 -12.74 25.20 28.33
N LEU A 28 -13.68 24.25 28.32
CA LEU A 28 -14.45 23.88 29.50
C LEU A 28 -13.56 23.30 30.61
N ASN A 29 -12.65 22.39 30.26
CA ASN A 29 -11.66 21.84 31.20
C ASN A 29 -10.80 22.94 31.80
N LEU A 30 -10.33 23.90 30.98
CA LEU A 30 -9.54 25.04 31.46
C LEU A 30 -10.32 25.94 32.42
N ARG A 31 -11.60 26.20 32.14
CA ARG A 31 -12.47 26.99 33.04
C ARG A 31 -12.68 26.28 34.37
N ALA A 32 -12.88 24.96 34.37
CA ALA A 32 -13.02 24.17 35.58
C ALA A 32 -11.75 24.23 36.46
N ILE A 33 -10.56 24.22 35.84
CA ILE A 33 -9.28 24.35 36.54
C ILE A 33 -9.10 25.75 37.13
N HIS A 34 -9.56 26.80 36.43
CA HIS A 34 -9.44 28.18 36.90
C HIS A 34 -10.21 28.44 38.21
N GLN A 35 -11.32 27.74 38.46
CA GLN A 35 -12.14 27.90 39.67
C GLN A 35 -11.57 27.20 40.92
N ASN A 36 -10.59 26.30 40.78
CA ASN A 36 -10.09 25.46 41.88
C ASN A 36 -8.77 25.96 42.52
N ASN A 37 -8.46 25.43 43.70
CA ASN A 37 -7.34 25.82 44.58
C ASN A 37 -5.95 25.72 43.89
N LYS A 38 -4.99 26.55 44.33
CA LYS A 38 -3.71 26.79 43.61
C LYS A 38 -2.77 25.58 43.52
N GLU A 39 -2.80 24.68 44.48
CA GLU A 39 -1.74 23.67 44.69
C GLU A 39 -1.71 22.56 43.62
N ASP A 40 -2.81 22.30 42.93
CA ASP A 40 -2.95 21.18 41.97
C ASP A 40 -3.19 21.65 40.52
N ARG A 41 -3.00 22.95 40.24
CA ARG A 41 -3.32 23.52 38.93
C ARG A 41 -2.46 22.91 37.83
N GLU A 42 -1.14 22.84 38.02
CA GLU A 42 -0.20 22.38 36.99
C GLU A 42 -0.49 20.95 36.52
N GLN A 43 -0.84 20.05 37.44
CA GLN A 43 -1.17 18.67 37.14
C GLN A 43 -2.41 18.59 36.22
N ARG A 44 -3.45 19.36 36.55
CA ARG A 44 -4.70 19.38 35.77
C ARG A 44 -4.55 20.07 34.42
N TRP A 45 -3.70 21.10 34.33
CA TRP A 45 -3.36 21.70 33.03
C TRP A 45 -2.71 20.67 32.11
N LYS A 46 -1.77 19.86 32.63
CA LYS A 46 -1.14 18.77 31.87
C LYS A 46 -2.17 17.73 31.44
N GLU A 47 -3.04 17.29 32.35
CA GLU A 47 -4.09 16.31 32.06
C GLU A 47 -5.05 16.82 30.98
N ALA A 48 -5.53 18.06 31.08
CA ALA A 48 -6.43 18.65 30.07
C ALA A 48 -5.79 18.72 28.67
N ILE A 49 -4.49 19.06 28.59
CA ILE A 49 -3.75 19.05 27.32
C ILE A 49 -3.65 17.63 26.77
N LEU A 50 -3.28 16.65 27.61
CA LEU A 50 -3.17 15.25 27.19
C LEU A 50 -4.51 14.68 26.73
N THR A 51 -5.61 15.00 27.41
CA THR A 51 -6.95 14.59 26.98
C THR A 51 -7.29 15.20 25.62
N PHE A 52 -7.00 16.48 25.42
CA PHE A 52 -7.24 17.16 24.14
C PHE A 52 -6.39 16.59 22.99
N GLU A 53 -5.12 16.28 23.24
CA GLU A 53 -4.23 15.64 22.26
C GLU A 53 -4.74 14.25 21.87
N ASN A 54 -5.17 13.45 22.85
CA ASN A 54 -5.75 12.13 22.61
C ASN A 54 -7.10 12.21 21.86
N ASP A 55 -7.97 13.16 22.20
CA ASP A 55 -9.26 13.36 21.52
C ASP A 55 -9.09 13.73 20.04
N LEU A 56 -7.99 14.39 19.69
CA LEU A 56 -7.62 14.72 18.31
C LEU A 56 -6.85 13.59 17.61
N GLY A 57 -6.53 12.49 18.30
CA GLY A 57 -5.71 11.41 17.77
C GLY A 57 -4.29 11.86 17.41
N LEU A 58 -3.76 12.87 18.09
CA LEU A 58 -2.38 13.31 17.90
C LEU A 58 -1.46 12.30 18.59
N GLU A 59 -1.03 11.29 17.83
CA GLU A 59 -0.01 10.36 18.31
C GLU A 59 1.30 11.11 18.60
N GLU A 60 2.00 10.69 19.65
CA GLU A 60 3.34 11.21 19.91
C GLU A 60 4.23 10.95 18.68
N PRO A 61 5.01 11.93 18.22
CA PRO A 61 5.84 11.76 17.05
C PRO A 61 6.82 10.61 17.27
N SER A 62 6.75 9.59 16.40
CA SER A 62 7.64 8.44 16.47
C SER A 62 9.10 8.90 16.39
N ARG A 63 9.92 8.52 17.38
CA ARG A 63 11.37 8.81 17.38
C ARG A 63 12.17 7.87 16.48
N GLU A 64 11.54 6.83 15.95
CA GLU A 64 12.17 5.88 15.05
C GLU A 64 12.32 6.45 13.64
N SER A 65 13.45 6.16 13.00
CA SER A 65 13.68 6.58 11.63
C SER A 65 12.94 5.66 10.66
N ALA A 66 12.17 6.24 9.74
CA ALA A 66 11.58 5.50 8.62
C ALA A 66 12.64 4.88 7.68
N TRP A 67 13.90 5.35 7.73
CA TRP A 67 15.00 4.84 6.91
C TRP A 67 15.63 3.59 7.52
N THR A 68 14.90 2.48 7.50
CA THR A 68 15.48 1.15 7.72
C THR A 68 16.06 0.60 6.41
N PHE A 69 16.94 -0.40 6.49
CA PHE A 69 17.50 -1.04 5.29
C PHE A 69 16.42 -1.53 4.32
N TRP A 70 15.38 -2.17 4.84
CA TRP A 70 14.26 -2.66 4.03
C TRP A 70 13.47 -1.54 3.38
N MET A 71 13.21 -0.46 4.11
CA MET A 71 12.51 0.69 3.55
C MET A 71 13.35 1.43 2.51
N ALA A 72 14.67 1.51 2.69
CA ALA A 72 15.59 2.05 1.69
C ALA A 72 15.65 1.17 0.43
N PHE A 73 15.63 -0.16 0.59
CA PHE A 73 15.56 -1.10 -0.54
C PHE A 73 14.23 -0.96 -1.30
N LEU A 74 13.11 -0.88 -0.59
CA LEU A 74 11.80 -0.63 -1.21
C LEU A 74 11.75 0.74 -1.91
N TYR A 75 12.32 1.78 -1.30
CA TYR A 75 12.46 3.10 -1.92
C TYR A 75 13.22 3.01 -3.26
N ALA A 76 14.40 2.38 -3.27
CA ALA A 76 15.15 2.12 -4.49
C ALA A 76 14.32 1.35 -5.53
N GLY A 77 13.64 0.29 -5.08
CA GLY A 77 12.63 -0.47 -5.83
C GLY A 77 11.63 0.40 -6.58
N THR A 78 10.96 1.28 -5.84
CA THR A 78 9.90 2.16 -6.39
C THR A 78 10.43 3.20 -7.37
N ILE A 79 11.71 3.56 -7.29
CA ILE A 79 12.35 4.52 -8.21
C ILE A 79 12.57 3.89 -9.57
N TYR A 80 13.29 2.75 -9.64
CA TYR A 80 13.60 2.14 -10.94
C TYR A 80 12.38 1.49 -11.59
N THR A 81 11.39 1.07 -10.80
CA THR A 81 10.09 0.59 -11.32
C THR A 81 9.15 1.74 -11.70
N THR A 82 9.51 3.00 -11.44
CA THR A 82 8.69 4.19 -11.70
C THR A 82 7.33 4.22 -11.00
N ILE A 83 7.14 3.40 -9.95
CA ILE A 83 5.90 3.40 -9.13
C ILE A 83 5.84 4.67 -8.27
N GLY A 84 6.93 4.98 -7.58
CA GLY A 84 7.09 6.23 -6.81
C GLY A 84 5.97 6.54 -5.81
N TYR A 85 5.69 5.67 -4.84
CA TYR A 85 4.63 5.88 -3.84
C TYR A 85 4.71 7.21 -3.06
N GLY A 86 5.92 7.77 -2.88
CA GLY A 86 6.12 9.06 -2.23
C GLY A 86 5.99 9.07 -0.69
N ASN A 87 5.65 7.93 -0.07
CA ASN A 87 5.55 7.82 1.39
C ASN A 87 6.89 8.05 2.12
N ILE A 88 8.01 7.65 1.51
CA ILE A 88 9.37 7.86 2.00
C ILE A 88 10.17 8.48 0.86
N ALA A 89 10.78 9.66 1.10
CA ALA A 89 11.54 10.38 0.10
C ALA A 89 12.77 11.07 0.71
N CYS A 90 13.85 11.19 -0.07
CA CYS A 90 15.03 11.92 0.37
C CYS A 90 14.73 13.42 0.50
N ALA A 91 14.80 13.94 1.72
CA ALA A 91 14.66 15.37 1.99
C ALA A 91 15.97 16.16 1.74
N THR A 92 17.11 15.48 1.71
CA THR A 92 18.42 16.12 1.54
C THR A 92 18.72 16.36 0.05
N THR A 93 19.36 17.49 -0.26
CA THR A 93 19.77 17.83 -1.64
C THR A 93 20.70 16.78 -2.23
N ALA A 94 21.65 16.26 -1.43
CA ALA A 94 22.54 15.20 -1.86
C ALA A 94 21.79 13.89 -2.18
N GLY A 95 20.81 13.51 -1.35
CA GLY A 95 19.98 12.32 -1.60
C GLY A 95 19.13 12.45 -2.86
N GLN A 96 18.55 13.63 -3.10
CA GLN A 96 17.79 13.91 -4.32
C GLN A 96 18.65 13.78 -5.59
N ILE A 97 19.87 14.34 -5.58
CA ILE A 97 20.80 14.22 -6.71
C ILE A 97 21.20 12.75 -6.92
N ALA A 98 21.48 12.00 -5.85
CA ALA A 98 21.79 10.58 -5.93
C ALA A 98 20.62 9.77 -6.53
N THR A 99 19.38 10.05 -6.11
CA THR A 99 18.16 9.44 -6.66
C THR A 99 17.98 9.73 -8.15
N ILE A 100 18.29 10.96 -8.60
CA ILE A 100 18.22 11.32 -10.03
C ILE A 100 19.23 10.51 -10.84
N ILE A 101 20.48 10.42 -10.38
CA ILE A 101 21.51 9.63 -11.07
C ILE A 101 21.12 8.15 -11.10
N TYR A 102 20.61 7.64 -9.98
CA TYR A 102 20.14 6.27 -9.87
C TYR A 102 18.97 5.98 -10.82
N SER A 103 18.00 6.88 -10.94
CA SER A 103 16.83 6.67 -11.80
C SER A 103 17.18 6.66 -13.29
N MET A 104 18.12 7.52 -13.72
CA MET A 104 18.58 7.55 -15.12
C MET A 104 19.15 6.20 -15.60
N ILE A 105 19.83 5.47 -14.72
CA ILE A 105 20.42 4.16 -15.05
C ILE A 105 19.44 3.02 -14.72
N GLY A 106 18.70 3.15 -13.62
CA GLY A 106 17.80 2.11 -13.12
C GLY A 106 16.59 1.87 -14.03
N ILE A 107 15.97 2.93 -14.57
CA ILE A 107 14.80 2.80 -15.45
C ILE A 107 15.11 2.01 -16.73
N PRO A 108 16.15 2.34 -17.54
CA PRO A 108 16.46 1.56 -18.73
C PRO A 108 16.86 0.11 -18.40
N LEU A 109 17.61 -0.10 -17.31
CA LEU A 109 17.95 -1.45 -16.86
C LEU A 109 16.70 -2.26 -16.48
N MET A 110 15.74 -1.64 -15.77
CA MET A 110 14.49 -2.27 -15.38
C MET A 110 13.67 -2.68 -16.61
N LEU A 111 13.61 -1.86 -17.65
CA LEU A 111 12.89 -2.19 -18.88
C LEU A 111 13.50 -3.42 -19.59
N LEU A 112 14.82 -3.53 -19.61
CA LEU A 112 15.51 -4.71 -20.16
C LEU A 112 15.19 -5.97 -19.35
N ILE A 113 15.31 -5.88 -18.02
CA ILE A 113 15.01 -7.00 -17.11
C ILE A 113 13.54 -7.42 -17.23
N LEU A 114 12.62 -6.46 -17.34
CA LEU A 114 11.19 -6.73 -17.45
C LEU A 114 10.85 -7.50 -18.73
N ASN A 115 11.52 -7.19 -19.84
CA ASN A 115 11.35 -7.93 -21.08
C ASN A 115 11.76 -9.40 -20.93
N ASP A 116 12.93 -9.65 -20.36
CA ASP A 116 13.47 -11.00 -20.20
C ASP A 116 12.66 -11.80 -19.17
N LEU A 117 12.27 -11.15 -18.06
CA LEU A 117 11.41 -11.73 -17.04
C LEU A 117 10.01 -12.03 -17.60
N GLY A 118 9.47 -11.18 -18.46
CA GLY A 118 8.19 -11.40 -19.13
C GLY A 118 8.21 -12.63 -20.03
N ALA A 119 9.26 -12.79 -20.85
CA ALA A 119 9.43 -13.96 -21.71
C ALA A 119 9.58 -15.25 -20.88
N PHE A 120 10.41 -15.21 -19.83
CA PHE A 120 10.57 -16.33 -18.91
C PHE A 120 9.23 -16.71 -18.27
N LEU A 121 8.51 -15.74 -17.70
CA LEU A 121 7.23 -15.96 -17.04
C LEU A 121 6.19 -16.56 -18.01
N LEU A 122 6.12 -16.09 -19.25
CA LEU A 122 5.23 -16.65 -20.26
C LEU A 122 5.54 -18.12 -20.56
N VAL A 123 6.82 -18.49 -20.66
CA VAL A 123 7.23 -19.90 -20.84
C VAL A 123 6.82 -20.75 -19.63
N TRP A 124 6.96 -20.25 -18.41
CA TRP A 124 6.51 -20.98 -17.22
C TRP A 124 4.99 -21.11 -17.16
N VAL A 125 4.25 -20.04 -17.45
CA VAL A 125 2.80 -20.05 -17.45
C VAL A 125 2.26 -21.03 -18.49
N THR A 126 2.79 -21.00 -19.71
CA THR A 126 2.40 -21.96 -20.76
C THR A 126 2.76 -23.39 -20.39
N ARG A 127 3.94 -23.62 -19.79
CA ARG A 127 4.35 -24.94 -19.32
C ARG A 127 3.45 -25.47 -18.21
N ILE A 128 3.07 -24.63 -17.25
CA ILE A 128 2.15 -24.99 -16.17
C ILE A 128 0.76 -25.24 -16.73
N ALA A 129 0.26 -24.37 -17.62
CA ALA A 129 -1.06 -24.53 -18.23
C ALA A 129 -1.18 -25.82 -19.05
N CYS A 130 -0.18 -26.13 -19.90
CA CYS A 130 -0.13 -27.40 -20.62
C CYS A 130 -0.03 -28.59 -19.66
N GLY A 131 0.85 -28.54 -18.65
CA GLY A 131 0.95 -29.60 -17.65
C GLY A 131 -0.35 -29.81 -16.86
N CYS A 132 -1.07 -28.74 -16.53
CA CYS A 132 -2.40 -28.81 -15.92
C CYS A 132 -3.42 -29.44 -16.87
N SER A 133 -3.42 -29.08 -18.15
CA SER A 133 -4.29 -29.70 -19.15
C SER A 133 -4.00 -31.20 -19.29
N ASP A 134 -2.73 -31.59 -19.39
CA ASP A 134 -2.32 -32.99 -19.53
C ASP A 134 -2.67 -33.80 -18.27
N PHE A 135 -2.54 -33.20 -17.09
CA PHE A 135 -2.94 -33.82 -15.83
C PHE A 135 -4.46 -33.97 -15.71
N LEU A 136 -5.23 -32.96 -16.13
CA LEU A 136 -6.69 -33.04 -16.19
C LEU A 136 -7.15 -34.11 -17.20
N LEU A 137 -6.49 -34.22 -18.35
CA LEU A 137 -6.73 -35.29 -19.32
C LEU A 137 -6.40 -36.66 -18.73
N PHE A 138 -5.28 -36.80 -18.03
CA PHE A 138 -4.92 -38.05 -17.33
C PHE A 138 -5.99 -38.45 -16.30
N LEU A 139 -6.49 -37.51 -15.51
CA LEU A 139 -7.59 -37.76 -14.56
C LEU A 139 -8.93 -38.07 -15.26
N GLY A 140 -9.22 -37.40 -16.37
CA GLY A 140 -10.44 -37.60 -17.17
C GLY A 140 -10.48 -38.96 -17.86
N VAL A 141 -9.35 -39.45 -18.35
CA VAL A 141 -9.19 -40.80 -18.91
C VAL A 141 -9.29 -41.85 -17.79
N ARG A 142 -8.62 -41.60 -16.65
CA ARG A 142 -8.65 -42.52 -15.50
C ARG A 142 -10.03 -42.63 -14.84
N SER A 143 -10.85 -41.58 -14.92
CA SER A 143 -12.24 -41.56 -14.43
C SER A 143 -13.26 -42.04 -15.46
N GLY A 144 -12.84 -42.38 -16.69
CA GLY A 144 -13.69 -42.95 -17.74
C GLY A 144 -14.67 -41.98 -18.41
N ILE A 145 -14.47 -40.66 -18.27
CA ILE A 145 -15.41 -39.62 -18.73
C ILE A 145 -15.12 -39.17 -20.18
N THR A 146 -13.91 -39.39 -20.69
CA THR A 146 -13.45 -38.89 -22.00
C THR A 146 -13.04 -40.04 -22.93
N LYS A 147 -13.53 -40.05 -24.19
CA LYS A 147 -13.07 -40.94 -25.27
C LYS A 147 -12.31 -40.13 -26.31
N LEU A 148 -11.17 -40.66 -26.75
CA LEU A 148 -10.34 -40.09 -27.81
C LEU A 148 -10.83 -40.61 -29.17
N GLU A 149 -11.19 -39.71 -30.08
CA GLU A 149 -11.52 -40.06 -31.47
C GLU A 149 -10.32 -39.70 -32.36
N GLU A 150 -9.81 -40.70 -33.07
CA GLU A 150 -8.62 -40.61 -33.93
C GLU A 150 -9.07 -40.21 -35.34
N ASP A 151 -8.97 -38.92 -35.67
CA ASP A 151 -9.24 -38.44 -37.03
C ASP A 151 -7.92 -38.27 -37.82
N SER A 152 -7.94 -38.73 -39.07
CA SER A 152 -6.82 -39.09 -39.95
C SER A 152 -5.99 -37.90 -40.48
N ASN A 153 -5.97 -36.78 -39.77
CA ASN A 153 -5.15 -35.60 -40.11
C ASN A 153 -4.69 -34.86 -38.84
N ASP A 154 -3.69 -35.44 -38.17
CA ASP A 154 -2.69 -34.84 -37.27
C ASP A 154 -3.11 -33.77 -36.23
N LYS A 155 -4.39 -33.62 -35.92
CA LYS A 155 -4.89 -32.81 -34.79
C LYS A 155 -6.03 -33.53 -34.08
N LEU A 156 -5.67 -34.28 -33.03
CA LEU A 156 -6.62 -34.84 -32.08
C LEU A 156 -7.40 -33.69 -31.41
N ARG A 157 -8.71 -33.64 -31.68
CA ARG A 157 -9.64 -32.65 -31.11
C ARG A 157 -10.56 -33.38 -30.13
N TYR A 158 -10.57 -32.94 -28.87
CA TYR A 158 -11.37 -33.58 -27.82
C TYR A 158 -12.81 -33.03 -27.82
N THR A 159 -13.79 -33.90 -27.60
CA THR A 159 -15.20 -33.56 -27.39
C THR A 159 -15.62 -34.05 -26.02
N ILE A 160 -16.16 -33.15 -25.19
CA ILE A 160 -16.72 -33.51 -23.87
C ILE A 160 -18.11 -34.12 -24.14
N ILE A 161 -18.37 -35.31 -23.58
CA ILE A 161 -19.68 -36.01 -23.68
C ILE A 161 -20.72 -35.28 -22.83
#